data_AF-X0Y582-F1
#
_entry.id   AF-X0Y582-F1
#
_cell.length_a   1.000
_cell.length_b   1.000
_cell.length_c   1.000
_cell.angle_alpha   90.00
_cell.angle_beta   90.00
_cell.angle_gamma   90.00
#
_symmetry.space_group_name_H-M   'P 1'
#
loop_
_entity.id
_entity.type
_entity.pdbx_description
1 polymer ?
#
loop_
_entity_poly.entity_id
_entity_poly.type
_entity_poly.pdbx_seq_one_letter_code
_entity_poly.pdbx_strand_id
1 'polypeptide(L)'
;AQLMLQLQQNPNDIALKEQIRALDLLARKAYFTHQWQIKTGSYLLFAFVLVSLLAFKYMNSLRARWPDLNESPQADDTWEKRLLARKYLMFGGLGLFVIAFVFGLLSVRDWNRIGFPRSSGKEQAGNFPSLEEIRDNWPGFRGPEGIGVAYHTDVPIEWDGESGKNILWKIPISHPGFNSPIIWGKKIFLSGADRKTKVVYSIDADTGDIIWQKELNDILGTPSRR
;
A
#
# COMPACT_ATOMS: atom_id res chain seq x y z
N ALA A 1 -29.55 0.79 9.63
CA ALA A 1 -30.93 0.63 10.18
C ALA A 1 -31.98 1.25 9.26
N GLN A 2 -31.81 2.48 8.78
CA GLN A 2 -32.79 3.15 7.88
C GLN A 2 -33.12 2.39 6.59
N LEU A 3 -32.13 1.78 5.92
CA LEU A 3 -32.35 1.01 4.68
C LEU A 3 -33.25 -0.24 4.89
N MET A 4 -33.19 -0.85 6.07
CA MET A 4 -34.06 -2.01 6.40
C MET A 4 -35.50 -1.59 6.63
N LEU A 5 -35.72 -0.41 7.24
CA LEU A 5 -37.05 0.18 7.39
C LEU A 5 -37.65 0.58 6.04
N GLN A 6 -36.85 1.11 5.12
CA GLN A 6 -37.27 1.40 3.76
C GLN A 6 -37.61 0.12 2.97
N LEU A 7 -36.89 -0.98 3.19
CA LEU A 7 -37.19 -2.27 2.55
C LEU A 7 -38.52 -2.87 3.06
N GLN A 8 -38.84 -2.67 4.33
CA GLN A 8 -40.14 -3.08 4.88
C GLN A 8 -41.30 -2.29 4.27
N GLN A 9 -41.08 -1.01 3.95
CA GLN A 9 -42.09 -0.15 3.32
C GLN A 9 -42.26 -0.46 1.83
N ASN A 10 -41.18 -0.82 1.11
CA ASN A 10 -41.19 -1.12 -0.31
C ASN A 10 -40.50 -2.47 -0.63
N PRO A 11 -41.19 -3.61 -0.46
CA PRO A 11 -40.58 -4.94 -0.55
C PRO A 11 -40.14 -5.36 -1.95
N ASN A 12 -40.63 -4.69 -3.00
CA ASN A 12 -40.35 -5.02 -4.40
C ASN A 12 -39.24 -4.17 -5.04
N ASP A 13 -38.64 -3.24 -4.29
CA ASP A 13 -37.54 -2.42 -4.79
C ASP A 13 -36.26 -3.26 -4.94
N ILE A 14 -35.89 -3.53 -6.19
CA ILE A 14 -34.72 -4.34 -6.55
C ILE A 14 -33.42 -3.57 -6.25
N ALA A 15 -33.39 -2.26 -6.48
CA ALA A 15 -32.21 -1.44 -6.25
C ALA A 15 -31.87 -1.35 -4.75
N LEU A 16 -32.89 -1.22 -3.91
CA LEU A 16 -32.71 -1.21 -2.45
C LEU A 16 -32.18 -2.55 -1.92
N LYS A 17 -32.65 -3.67 -2.48
CA LYS A 17 -32.14 -5.02 -2.14
C LYS A 17 -30.68 -5.19 -2.53
N GLU A 18 -30.29 -4.70 -3.70
CA GLU A 18 -28.89 -4.75 -4.16
C GLU A 18 -27.97 -3.88 -3.29
N GLN A 19 -28.41 -2.69 -2.92
CA GLN A 19 -27.65 -1.81 -2.02
C GLN A 19 -27.44 -2.46 -0.63
N ILE A 20 -28.47 -3.10 -0.09
CA ILE A 20 -28.39 -3.84 1.18
C ILE A 20 -27.40 -5.01 1.08
N ARG A 21 -27.44 -5.77 -0.02
CA ARG A 21 -26.49 -6.87 -0.27
C ARG A 21 -25.05 -6.37 -0.39
N ALA A 22 -24.84 -5.25 -1.09
CA ALA A 22 -23.53 -4.65 -1.25
C ALA A 22 -22.96 -4.17 0.09
N LEU A 23 -23.78 -3.53 0.92
CA LEU A 23 -23.38 -3.08 2.26
C LEU A 23 -23.08 -4.23 3.22
N ASP A 24 -23.90 -5.29 3.21
CA ASP A 24 -23.63 -6.51 4.00
C ASP A 24 -22.31 -7.17 3.56
N LEU A 25 -22.07 -7.25 2.24
CA LEU A 25 -20.83 -7.79 1.69
C LEU A 25 -19.60 -6.96 2.10
N LEU A 26 -19.69 -5.63 2.04
CA LEU A 26 -18.62 -4.73 2.51
C LEU A 26 -18.38 -4.88 4.02
N ALA A 27 -19.43 -4.95 4.83
CA ALA A 27 -19.32 -5.13 6.28
C ALA A 27 -18.63 -6.46 6.62
N ARG A 28 -19.00 -7.55 5.93
CA ARG A 28 -18.33 -8.85 6.09
C ARG A 28 -16.86 -8.79 5.70
N LYS A 29 -16.53 -8.18 4.56
CA LYS A 29 -15.13 -8.00 4.13
C LYS A 29 -14.33 -7.22 5.17
N ALA A 30 -14.85 -6.09 5.64
CA ALA A 30 -14.18 -5.27 6.66
C ALA A 30 -13.97 -6.04 7.97
N TYR A 31 -14.97 -6.81 8.42
CA TYR A 31 -14.90 -7.63 9.62
C TYR A 31 -13.79 -8.70 9.52
N PHE A 32 -13.71 -9.43 8.39
CA PHE A 32 -12.71 -10.48 8.21
C PHE A 32 -11.28 -9.92 8.07
N THR A 33 -11.10 -8.77 7.41
CA THR A 33 -9.79 -8.09 7.33
C THR A 33 -9.29 -7.68 8.72
N HIS A 34 -10.17 -7.16 9.57
CA HIS A 34 -9.82 -6.70 10.92
C HIS A 34 -9.47 -7.85 11.88
N GLN A 35 -10.18 -8.97 11.79
CA GLN A 35 -9.92 -10.15 12.65
C GLN A 35 -8.53 -10.75 12.41
N TRP A 36 -8.00 -10.67 11.20
CA TRP A 36 -6.65 -11.14 10.89
C TRP A 36 -5.57 -10.24 11.50
N GLN A 37 -5.75 -8.92 11.43
CA GLN A 37 -4.82 -7.95 12.03
C GLN A 37 -4.73 -8.12 13.54
N ILE A 38 -5.87 -8.35 14.22
CA ILE A 38 -5.90 -8.58 15.67
C ILE A 38 -5.19 -9.87 16.05
N LYS A 39 -5.47 -10.98 15.35
CA LYS A 39 -4.86 -12.29 15.67
C LYS A 39 -3.35 -12.25 15.44
N THR A 40 -2.91 -11.76 14.28
CA THR A 40 -1.47 -11.65 13.95
C THR A 40 -0.75 -10.71 14.90
N GLY A 41 -1.35 -9.56 15.22
CA GLY A 41 -0.83 -8.61 16.21
C GLY A 41 -0.70 -9.22 17.61
N SER A 42 -1.67 -10.03 18.03
CA SER A 42 -1.62 -10.70 19.34
C SER A 42 -0.46 -11.71 19.45
N TYR A 43 -0.22 -12.52 18.41
CA TYR A 43 0.91 -13.45 18.40
C TYR A 43 2.27 -12.73 18.42
N LEU A 44 2.40 -11.63 17.67
CA LEU A 44 3.59 -10.77 17.71
C LEU A 44 3.83 -10.17 19.09
N LEU A 45 2.78 -9.70 19.75
CA LEU A 45 2.87 -9.16 21.12
C LEU A 45 3.38 -10.23 22.10
N PHE A 46 2.81 -11.44 22.07
CA PHE A 46 3.24 -12.54 22.94
C PHE A 46 4.70 -12.94 22.67
N ALA A 47 5.10 -13.01 21.40
CA ALA A 47 6.49 -13.30 21.03
C ALA A 47 7.45 -12.23 21.57
N PHE A 48 7.11 -10.94 21.46
CA PHE A 48 7.93 -9.85 21.96
C PHE A 48 8.06 -9.88 23.49
N VAL A 49 6.95 -10.10 24.21
CA VAL A 49 6.96 -10.24 25.68
C VAL A 49 7.86 -11.39 26.12
N LEU A 50 7.77 -12.55 25.45
CA LEU A 50 8.62 -13.70 25.75
C LEU A 50 10.10 -13.39 25.57
N VAL A 51 10.47 -12.76 24.45
CA VAL A 51 11.85 -12.37 24.15
C VAL A 51 12.35 -11.33 25.18
N SER A 52 11.54 -10.34 25.54
CA SER A 52 11.89 -9.35 26.57
C SER A 52 12.12 -9.98 27.93
N LEU A 53 11.30 -10.95 28.35
CA LEU A 53 11.49 -11.65 29.62
C LEU A 53 12.78 -12.48 29.63
N LEU A 54 13.10 -13.16 28.53
CA LEU A 54 14.36 -13.90 28.38
C LEU A 54 15.57 -12.96 28.39
N ALA A 55 15.49 -11.84 27.69
CA ALA A 55 16.53 -10.81 27.68
C ALA A 55 16.73 -10.21 29.08
N PHE A 56 15.65 -9.91 29.80
CA PHE A 56 15.71 -9.37 31.17
C PHE A 56 16.34 -10.37 32.15
N LYS A 57 15.97 -11.66 32.05
CA LYS A 57 16.58 -12.74 32.83
C LYS A 57 18.09 -12.87 32.55
N TYR A 58 18.47 -12.81 31.26
CA TYR A 58 19.87 -12.87 30.83
C TYR A 58 20.66 -11.66 31.32
N MET A 59 20.10 -10.46 31.22
CA MET A 59 20.72 -9.23 31.73
C MET A 59 20.94 -9.29 33.25
N ASN A 60 20.02 -9.88 34.01
CA ASN A 60 20.20 -10.09 35.44
C ASN A 60 21.29 -11.13 35.77
N SER A 61 21.56 -12.11 34.89
CA SER A 61 22.67 -13.06 35.08
C SER A 61 24.03 -12.50 34.67
N LEU A 62 24.06 -11.43 33.87
CA LEU A 62 25.27 -10.70 33.50
C LEU A 62 25.69 -9.64 34.55
N ARG A 63 24.98 -9.53 35.68
CA ARG A 63 25.44 -8.68 36.79
C ARG A 63 26.82 -9.15 37.22
N ALA A 64 27.81 -8.29 37.00
CA ALA A 64 29.20 -8.56 37.34
C ALA A 64 29.31 -8.94 38.81
N ARG A 65 29.75 -10.17 39.07
CA ARG A 65 30.24 -10.53 40.40
C ARG A 65 31.60 -9.87 40.52
N TRP A 66 31.79 -9.09 41.57
CA TRP A 66 33.07 -8.43 41.84
C TRP A 66 34.19 -9.48 41.83
N PRO A 67 35.32 -9.22 41.15
CA PRO A 67 36.46 -10.13 41.17
C PRO A 67 36.91 -10.35 42.60
N ASP A 68 37.05 -11.61 43.02
CA ASP A 68 37.60 -11.93 44.33
C ASP A 68 39.10 -11.60 44.32
N LEU A 69 39.52 -10.66 45.16
CA LEU A 69 40.89 -10.13 45.16
C LEU A 69 41.91 -11.13 45.73
N ASN A 70 41.46 -12.27 46.25
CA ASN A 70 42.29 -13.31 46.84
C ASN A 70 42.63 -14.47 45.89
N GLU A 71 42.09 -14.50 44.67
CA GLU A 71 42.43 -15.53 43.69
C GLU A 71 43.58 -15.07 42.78
N SER A 72 44.62 -15.89 42.69
CA SER A 72 45.74 -15.65 41.79
C SER A 72 45.32 -15.89 40.32
N PRO A 73 45.90 -15.17 39.33
CA PRO A 73 45.46 -15.29 37.94
C PRO A 73 45.87 -16.67 37.39
N GLN A 74 44.94 -17.63 37.41
CA GLN A 74 45.13 -18.91 36.72
C GLN A 74 45.05 -18.67 35.21
N ALA A 75 46.16 -18.92 34.51
CA ALA A 75 46.32 -18.65 33.09
C ALA A 75 45.49 -19.57 32.15
N ASP A 76 44.75 -20.53 32.68
CA ASP A 76 44.27 -21.66 31.87
C ASP A 76 42.81 -21.55 31.36
N ASP A 77 42.04 -20.54 31.79
CA ASP A 77 40.58 -20.57 31.58
C ASP A 77 40.04 -19.48 30.64
N THR A 78 40.92 -18.73 29.98
CA THR A 78 40.50 -17.65 29.06
C THR A 78 40.16 -18.16 27.66
N TRP A 79 40.80 -19.24 27.20
CA TRP A 79 40.60 -19.78 25.85
C TRP A 79 39.33 -20.65 25.78
N GLU A 80 39.07 -21.50 26.78
CA GLU A 80 37.88 -22.34 26.85
C GLU A 80 36.61 -21.50 26.93
N LYS A 81 36.60 -20.47 27.79
CA LYS A 81 35.48 -19.53 27.91
C LYS A 81 35.21 -18.77 26.61
N ARG A 82 36.26 -18.39 25.87
CA ARG A 82 36.12 -17.76 24.53
C ARG A 82 35.58 -18.74 23.49
N LEU A 83 36.00 -20.00 23.54
CA LEU A 83 35.51 -21.04 22.63
C LEU A 83 34.04 -21.39 22.90
N LEU A 84 33.65 -21.50 24.18
CA LEU A 84 32.26 -21.67 24.60
C LEU A 84 31.40 -20.48 24.18
N ALA A 85 31.86 -19.24 24.40
CA ALA A 85 31.15 -18.05 23.98
C ALA A 85 30.90 -18.03 22.46
N ARG A 86 31.91 -18.39 21.65
CA ARG A 86 31.76 -18.51 20.19
C ARG A 86 30.78 -19.60 19.78
N LYS A 87 30.80 -20.76 20.44
CA LYS A 87 29.82 -21.84 20.21
C LYS A 87 28.41 -21.37 20.53
N TYR A 88 28.18 -20.74 21.68
CA TYR A 88 26.84 -20.21 22.03
C TYR A 88 26.37 -19.13 21.06
N LEU A 89 27.26 -18.26 20.57
CA LEU A 89 26.90 -17.21 19.62
C LEU A 89 26.53 -17.81 18.25
N MET A 90 27.27 -18.81 17.79
CA MET A 90 26.99 -19.55 16.56
C MET A 90 25.68 -20.35 16.65
N PHE A 91 25.50 -21.15 17.70
CA PHE A 91 24.30 -21.99 17.86
C PHE A 91 23.05 -21.17 18.21
N GLY A 92 23.19 -20.10 19.00
CA GLY A 92 22.10 -19.18 19.31
C GLY A 92 21.64 -18.38 18.09
N GLY A 93 22.58 -17.86 17.30
CA GLY A 93 22.28 -17.17 16.04
C GLY A 93 21.62 -18.09 15.01
N LEU A 94 22.14 -19.32 14.86
CA LEU A 94 21.56 -20.32 13.96
C LEU A 94 20.14 -20.72 14.39
N GLY A 95 19.91 -20.90 15.70
CA GLY A 95 18.58 -21.19 16.24
C GLY A 95 17.57 -20.09 15.94
N LEU A 96 17.94 -18.83 16.15
CA LEU A 96 17.12 -17.67 15.79
C LEU A 96 16.81 -17.62 14.29
N PHE A 97 17.80 -17.88 13.44
CA PHE A 97 17.63 -17.92 11.98
C PHE A 97 16.63 -19.02 11.56
N VAL A 98 16.78 -20.23 12.09
CA VAL A 98 15.88 -21.35 11.78
C VAL A 98 14.46 -21.05 12.24
N ILE A 99 14.28 -20.47 13.43
CA ILE A 99 12.96 -20.07 13.92
C ILE A 99 12.34 -19.03 12.97
N ALA A 100 13.07 -17.98 12.62
CA ALA A 100 12.60 -16.95 11.70
C ALA A 100 12.25 -17.52 10.31
N PHE A 101 13.07 -18.43 9.80
CA PHE A 101 12.87 -19.09 8.51
C PHE A 101 11.61 -19.98 8.51
N VAL A 102 11.41 -20.79 9.56
CA VAL A 102 10.21 -21.63 9.72
C VAL A 102 8.96 -20.77 9.85
N PHE A 103 9.00 -19.68 10.62
CA PHE A 103 7.88 -18.73 10.70
C PHE A 103 7.59 -18.06 9.36
N GLY A 104 8.61 -17.70 8.58
CA GLY A 104 8.46 -17.19 7.22
C GLY A 104 7.75 -18.19 6.30
N LEU A 105 8.16 -19.46 6.33
CA LEU A 105 7.53 -20.52 5.53
C LEU A 105 6.08 -20.80 5.95
N LEU A 106 5.80 -20.81 7.25
CA LEU A 106 4.44 -20.99 7.77
C LEU A 106 3.53 -19.81 7.39
N SER A 107 4.05 -18.58 7.48
CA SER A 107 3.33 -17.37 7.06
C SER A 107 2.98 -17.38 5.57
N VAL A 108 3.90 -17.81 4.71
CA VAL A 108 3.64 -17.96 3.26
C VAL A 108 2.66 -19.11 2.97
N ARG A 109 2.68 -20.20 3.75
CA ARG A 109 1.73 -21.31 3.57
C ARG A 109 0.31 -20.91 3.96
N ASP A 110 0.16 -20.08 5.00
CA ASP A 110 -1.14 -19.51 5.35
C ASP A 110 -1.59 -18.50 4.28
N TRP A 111 -0.69 -17.74 3.64
CA TRP A 111 -1.03 -16.89 2.47
C TRP A 111 -1.72 -17.66 1.34
N ASN A 112 -1.31 -18.91 1.07
CA ASN A 112 -1.91 -19.75 0.03
C ASN A 112 -3.20 -20.48 0.48
N ARG A 113 -3.45 -20.59 1.80
CA ARG A 113 -4.71 -21.11 2.37
C ARG A 113 -5.73 -20.01 2.65
N ILE A 114 -5.28 -18.76 2.71
CA ILE A 114 -6.11 -17.56 2.64
C ILE A 114 -6.64 -17.50 1.21
N GLY A 115 -7.73 -18.22 0.98
CA GLY A 115 -8.59 -17.98 -0.16
C GLY A 115 -9.08 -16.55 -0.11
N PHE A 116 -8.32 -15.63 -0.71
CA PHE A 116 -8.97 -14.64 -1.55
C PHE A 116 -9.82 -15.48 -2.50
N PRO A 117 -11.15 -15.37 -2.49
CA PRO A 117 -11.91 -15.97 -3.56
C PRO A 117 -11.32 -15.37 -4.84
N ARG A 118 -10.58 -16.17 -5.62
CA ARG A 118 -10.48 -15.90 -7.05
C ARG A 118 -11.92 -15.67 -7.45
N SER A 119 -12.26 -14.47 -7.88
CA SER A 119 -13.60 -14.16 -8.31
C SER A 119 -14.00 -15.29 -9.27
N SER A 120 -14.91 -16.15 -8.80
CA SER A 120 -15.51 -17.21 -9.62
C SER A 120 -16.63 -16.64 -10.47
N GLY A 121 -16.93 -15.34 -10.32
CA GLY A 121 -17.46 -14.58 -11.44
C GLY A 121 -16.44 -14.74 -12.54
N LYS A 122 -16.86 -15.28 -13.70
CA LYS A 122 -16.12 -15.14 -14.95
C LYS A 122 -15.54 -13.73 -14.89
N GLU A 123 -14.21 -13.62 -14.75
CA GLU A 123 -13.55 -12.42 -15.26
C GLU A 123 -14.10 -12.38 -16.68
N GLN A 124 -15.09 -11.51 -16.91
CA GLN A 124 -15.10 -10.84 -18.18
C GLN A 124 -13.68 -10.32 -18.20
N ALA A 125 -12.81 -11.01 -18.95
CA ALA A 125 -11.59 -10.44 -19.42
C ALA A 125 -12.10 -9.21 -20.18
N GLY A 126 -12.34 -8.13 -19.43
CA GLY A 126 -12.45 -6.82 -19.99
C GLY A 126 -11.23 -6.70 -20.87
N ASN A 127 -11.39 -6.02 -21.98
CA ASN A 127 -10.28 -5.72 -22.86
C ASN A 127 -9.35 -4.78 -22.09
N PHE A 128 -8.56 -5.34 -21.17
CA PHE A 128 -7.59 -4.63 -20.37
C PHE A 128 -6.41 -4.36 -21.30
N PRO A 129 -5.88 -3.14 -21.25
CA PRO A 129 -4.75 -2.78 -22.09
C PRO A 129 -3.55 -3.68 -21.78
N SER A 130 -2.81 -4.04 -22.82
CA SER A 130 -1.57 -4.81 -22.65
C SER A 130 -0.53 -3.98 -21.88
N LEU A 131 0.51 -4.62 -21.34
CA LEU A 131 1.61 -3.88 -20.70
C LEU A 131 2.31 -2.92 -21.67
N GLU A 132 2.37 -3.29 -22.95
CA GLU A 132 2.90 -2.45 -24.01
C GLU A 132 2.01 -1.21 -24.23
N GLU A 133 0.70 -1.42 -24.35
CA GLU A 133 -0.27 -0.31 -24.47
C GLU A 133 -0.21 0.61 -23.23
N ILE A 134 -0.06 0.07 -22.03
CA ILE A 134 0.10 0.87 -20.81
C ILE A 134 1.38 1.72 -20.88
N ARG A 135 2.49 1.17 -21.39
CA ARG A 135 3.79 1.86 -21.51
C ARG A 135 3.82 2.96 -22.56
N ASP A 136 3.01 2.83 -23.61
CA ASP A 136 2.78 3.89 -24.60
C ASP A 136 1.97 5.08 -24.02
N ASN A 137 1.51 4.96 -22.77
CA ASN A 137 0.67 5.93 -22.09
C ASN A 137 1.29 6.38 -20.75
N TRP A 138 0.64 7.36 -20.11
CA TRP A 138 0.98 7.83 -18.77
C TRP A 138 -0.25 7.76 -17.85
N PRO A 139 -0.63 6.58 -17.35
CA PRO A 139 -1.93 6.36 -16.70
C PRO A 139 -2.05 6.94 -15.29
N GLY A 140 -0.97 7.41 -14.66
CA GLY A 140 -1.01 7.86 -13.28
C GLY A 140 0.27 8.52 -12.77
N PHE A 141 0.28 8.80 -11.46
CA PHE A 141 1.44 9.39 -10.79
C PHE A 141 2.66 8.50 -11.02
N ARG A 142 3.74 9.11 -11.56
CA ARG A 142 4.99 8.42 -11.91
C ARG A 142 4.86 7.39 -13.06
N GLY A 143 3.81 7.49 -13.87
CA GLY A 143 3.72 6.80 -15.16
C GLY A 143 3.28 5.33 -15.07
N PRO A 144 3.51 4.54 -16.14
CA PRO A 144 2.90 3.21 -16.32
C PRO A 144 3.21 2.20 -15.21
N GLU A 145 4.43 2.28 -14.67
CA GLU A 145 4.91 1.36 -13.62
C GLU A 145 5.09 2.08 -12.27
N GLY A 146 4.72 3.36 -12.17
CA GLY A 146 4.85 4.14 -10.93
C GLY A 146 6.30 4.50 -10.54
N ILE A 147 7.26 4.34 -11.45
CA ILE A 147 8.69 4.57 -11.19
C ILE A 147 9.23 5.93 -11.68
N GLY A 148 8.46 6.66 -12.49
CA GLY A 148 8.84 7.99 -13.00
C GLY A 148 9.77 7.94 -14.20
N VAL A 149 9.72 6.86 -14.99
CA VAL A 149 10.50 6.67 -16.21
C VAL A 149 9.60 6.85 -17.43
N ALA A 150 10.02 7.70 -18.36
CA ALA A 150 9.43 7.81 -19.70
C ALA A 150 10.24 6.97 -20.69
N TYR A 151 9.55 6.24 -21.57
CA TYR A 151 10.18 5.33 -22.53
C TYR A 151 10.51 5.99 -23.88
N HIS A 152 10.13 7.25 -24.07
CA HIS A 152 10.44 8.03 -25.27
C HIS A 152 11.83 8.67 -25.19
N THR A 153 12.61 8.55 -26.25
CA THR A 153 14.02 9.00 -26.30
C THR A 153 14.21 10.36 -26.96
N ASP A 154 13.32 10.75 -27.88
CA ASP A 154 13.44 11.99 -28.66
C ASP A 154 12.63 13.14 -28.04
N VAL A 155 12.83 13.38 -26.75
CA VAL A 155 12.15 14.45 -26.02
C VAL A 155 12.99 15.74 -26.01
N PRO A 156 12.39 16.92 -26.17
CA PRO A 156 13.13 18.18 -26.12
C PRO A 156 13.73 18.39 -24.73
N ILE A 157 15.06 18.58 -24.66
CA ILE A 157 15.80 18.81 -23.41
C ILE A 157 15.91 20.30 -23.02
N GLU A 158 15.50 21.19 -23.92
CA GLU A 158 15.41 22.63 -23.67
C GLU A 158 13.97 23.06 -23.91
N TRP A 159 13.42 23.88 -23.01
CA TRP A 159 12.09 24.48 -23.17
C TRP A 159 12.02 25.76 -22.34
N ASP A 160 11.16 26.68 -22.75
CA ASP A 160 10.94 27.93 -22.01
C ASP A 160 9.47 28.35 -22.03
N GLY A 161 8.89 28.47 -20.84
CA GLY A 161 7.46 28.73 -20.66
C GLY A 161 7.04 30.19 -20.88
N GLU A 162 8.00 31.12 -20.92
CA GLU A 162 7.78 32.55 -21.12
C GLU A 162 7.85 32.93 -22.61
N SER A 163 8.94 32.57 -23.29
CA SER A 163 9.14 32.75 -24.74
C SER A 163 8.36 31.75 -25.59
N GLY A 164 7.97 30.60 -25.02
CA GLY A 164 7.28 29.52 -25.73
C GLY A 164 8.22 28.58 -26.50
N LYS A 165 9.55 28.65 -26.29
CA LYS A 165 10.50 27.73 -26.93
C LYS A 165 10.14 26.28 -26.61
N ASN A 166 9.96 25.47 -27.66
CA ASN A 166 9.58 24.05 -27.59
C ASN A 166 8.26 23.78 -26.80
N ILE A 167 7.34 24.76 -26.78
CA ILE A 167 5.99 24.60 -26.24
C ILE A 167 5.02 24.46 -27.41
N LEU A 168 4.34 23.31 -27.51
CA LEU A 168 3.39 23.05 -28.61
C LEU A 168 2.13 23.93 -28.50
N TRP A 169 1.58 24.05 -27.29
CA TRP A 169 0.42 24.87 -27.00
C TRP A 169 0.38 25.25 -25.51
N LYS A 170 -0.40 26.28 -25.21
CA LYS A 170 -0.67 26.75 -23.84
C LYS A 170 -2.10 27.25 -23.78
N ILE A 171 -2.88 26.69 -22.86
CA ILE A 171 -4.28 27.05 -22.70
C ILE A 171 -4.60 27.46 -21.25
N PRO A 172 -5.55 28.38 -21.03
CA PRO A 172 -6.03 28.68 -19.70
C PRO A 172 -6.93 27.55 -19.18
N ILE A 173 -6.69 27.10 -17.94
CA ILE A 173 -7.56 26.17 -17.22
C ILE A 173 -8.35 26.96 -16.17
N SER A 174 -9.67 26.76 -16.13
CA SER A 174 -10.58 27.62 -15.37
C SER A 174 -10.48 27.44 -13.84
N HIS A 175 -10.01 26.29 -13.37
CA HIS A 175 -9.89 25.98 -11.93
C HIS A 175 -8.45 25.61 -11.56
N PRO A 176 -7.95 26.06 -10.40
CA PRO A 176 -6.61 25.70 -9.95
C PRO A 176 -6.54 24.20 -9.62
N GLY A 177 -5.37 23.59 -9.79
CA GLY A 177 -5.17 22.18 -9.48
C GLY A 177 -3.70 21.79 -9.39
N PHE A 178 -3.39 20.86 -8.48
CA PHE A 178 -2.10 20.20 -8.37
C PHE A 178 -2.18 18.86 -9.07
N ASN A 179 -1.76 18.82 -10.33
CA ASN A 179 -1.97 17.66 -11.18
C ASN A 179 -0.71 16.82 -11.34
N SER A 180 -0.92 15.52 -11.49
CA SER A 180 -0.03 14.63 -12.21
C SER A 180 -0.82 14.18 -13.43
N PRO A 181 -0.66 14.85 -14.59
CA PRO A 181 -1.51 14.63 -15.75
C PRO A 181 -1.57 13.16 -16.14
N ILE A 182 -2.76 12.70 -16.52
CA ILE A 182 -2.93 11.36 -17.09
C ILE A 182 -2.96 11.51 -18.60
N ILE A 183 -2.19 10.70 -19.31
CA ILE A 183 -2.14 10.70 -20.77
C ILE A 183 -2.58 9.32 -21.25
N TRP A 184 -3.61 9.26 -22.09
CA TRP A 184 -4.07 8.03 -22.73
C TRP A 184 -4.40 8.26 -24.20
N GLY A 185 -3.60 7.68 -25.09
CA GLY A 185 -3.56 8.03 -26.51
C GLY A 185 -3.30 9.52 -26.68
N LYS A 186 -4.15 10.19 -27.45
CA LYS A 186 -4.07 11.64 -27.71
C LYS A 186 -4.87 12.49 -26.72
N LYS A 187 -5.15 11.97 -25.53
CA LYS A 187 -5.96 12.67 -24.53
C LYS A 187 -5.17 12.89 -23.25
N ILE A 188 -5.21 14.12 -22.77
CA ILE A 188 -4.66 14.53 -21.49
C ILE A 188 -5.83 14.78 -20.55
N PHE A 189 -5.76 14.21 -19.34
CA PHE A 189 -6.75 14.42 -18.30
C PHE A 189 -6.14 15.18 -17.13
N LEU A 190 -6.86 16.23 -16.73
CA LEU A 190 -6.50 17.08 -15.60
C LEU A 190 -7.68 17.22 -14.65
N SER A 191 -7.39 17.53 -13.40
CA SER A 191 -8.35 17.90 -12.39
C SER A 191 -8.13 19.35 -11.94
N GLY A 192 -9.21 20.04 -11.62
CA GLY A 192 -9.15 21.36 -11.01
C GLY A 192 -10.25 21.47 -9.95
N ALA A 193 -10.02 22.25 -8.91
CA ALA A 193 -11.00 22.47 -7.86
C ALA A 193 -10.82 23.82 -7.20
N ASP A 194 -11.94 24.42 -6.78
CA ASP A 194 -11.96 25.58 -5.89
C ASP A 194 -12.82 25.29 -4.64
N ARG A 195 -13.24 26.34 -3.91
CA ARG A 195 -14.07 26.19 -2.70
C ARG A 195 -15.50 25.70 -2.97
N LYS A 196 -15.96 25.77 -4.23
CA LYS A 196 -17.33 25.51 -4.66
C LYS A 196 -17.41 24.28 -5.56
N THR A 197 -16.49 24.17 -6.52
CA THR A 197 -16.59 23.21 -7.63
C THR A 197 -15.35 22.33 -7.72
N LYS A 198 -15.56 21.15 -8.32
CA LYS A 198 -14.49 20.24 -8.75
C LYS A 198 -14.76 19.93 -10.20
N VAL A 199 -13.73 19.93 -11.03
CA VAL A 199 -13.84 19.75 -12.48
C VAL A 199 -12.77 18.78 -12.96
N VAL A 200 -13.15 17.92 -13.90
CA VAL A 200 -12.22 17.10 -14.69
C VAL A 200 -12.24 17.59 -16.12
N TYR A 201 -11.06 17.71 -16.72
CA TYR A 201 -10.86 18.13 -18.11
C TYR A 201 -10.33 16.95 -18.91
N SER A 202 -10.76 16.85 -20.16
CA SER A 202 -10.09 16.07 -21.20
C SER A 202 -9.67 17.01 -22.31
N ILE A 203 -8.38 16.98 -22.64
CA ILE A 203 -7.72 17.90 -23.55
C ILE A 203 -7.08 17.07 -24.66
N ASP A 204 -7.17 17.53 -25.90
CA ASP A 204 -6.45 16.94 -27.01
C ASP A 204 -4.94 17.22 -26.89
N ALA A 205 -4.11 16.18 -26.96
CA ALA A 205 -2.68 16.29 -26.75
C ALA A 205 -1.95 17.04 -27.88
N ASP A 206 -2.49 16.99 -29.10
CA ASP A 206 -1.86 17.60 -30.28
C ASP A 206 -2.24 19.08 -30.40
N THR A 207 -3.51 19.43 -30.16
CA THR A 207 -4.01 20.81 -30.36
C THR A 207 -4.09 21.62 -29.08
N GLY A 208 -4.23 20.97 -27.93
CA GLY A 208 -4.51 21.63 -26.65
C GLY A 208 -5.99 21.99 -26.46
N ASP A 209 -6.88 21.58 -27.36
CA ASP A 209 -8.31 21.89 -27.24
C ASP A 209 -8.97 21.09 -26.11
N ILE A 210 -9.85 21.74 -25.34
CA ILE A 210 -10.67 21.05 -24.34
C ILE A 210 -11.76 20.27 -25.08
N ILE A 211 -11.58 18.95 -25.18
CA ILE A 211 -12.55 18.03 -25.79
C ILE A 211 -13.84 18.01 -24.97
N TRP A 212 -13.69 17.90 -23.65
CA TRP A 212 -14.81 18.02 -22.71
C TRP A 212 -14.31 18.42 -21.34
N GLN A 213 -15.21 19.00 -20.55
CA GLN A 213 -15.01 19.23 -19.13
C GLN A 213 -16.26 18.80 -18.37
N LYS A 214 -16.06 18.23 -17.18
CA LYS A 214 -17.15 17.76 -16.34
C LYS A 214 -16.99 18.29 -14.93
N GLU A 215 -17.93 19.13 -14.52
CA GLU A 215 -18.09 19.51 -13.14
C GLU A 215 -18.68 18.34 -12.35
N LEU A 216 -18.07 18.06 -11.20
CA LEU A 216 -18.43 16.99 -10.29
C LEU A 216 -19.17 17.58 -9.09
N ASN A 217 -20.49 17.46 -9.14
CA ASN A 217 -21.38 17.76 -8.03
C ASN A 217 -21.87 16.44 -7.41
N ASP A 218 -22.10 16.44 -6.08
CA ASP A 218 -22.71 15.33 -5.34
C ASP A 218 -22.03 13.95 -5.50
N ILE A 219 -20.69 13.91 -5.40
CA ILE A 219 -19.96 12.64 -5.38
C ILE A 219 -20.37 11.85 -4.11
N LEU A 220 -20.93 10.65 -4.31
CA LEU A 220 -21.39 9.77 -3.24
C LEU A 220 -20.26 9.51 -2.23
N GLY A 221 -20.52 9.79 -0.94
CA GLY A 221 -19.53 9.63 0.14
C GLY A 221 -18.66 10.86 0.40
N THR A 222 -18.89 11.99 -0.30
CA THR A 222 -18.25 13.26 0.06
C THR A 222 -18.72 13.70 1.46
N PRO A 223 -17.81 14.03 2.38
CA PRO A 223 -18.18 14.54 3.70
C PRO A 223 -19.09 15.77 3.58
N SER A 224 -20.10 15.87 4.43
CA SER A 224 -20.85 17.13 4.58
C SER A 224 -19.87 18.24 4.93
N ARG A 225 -20.02 19.41 4.30
CA ARG A 225 -19.17 20.59 4.41
C ARG A 225 -18.69 20.79 5.86
N ARG A 226 -17.36 20.87 6.05
CA ARG A 226 -16.75 21.16 7.35
C ARG A 226 -16.97 22.62 7.75
#